data_AF-A0AA95JKP8-F1
#
_entry.id   AF-A0AA95JKP8-F1
#
_cell.length_a   1.000
_cell.length_b   1.000
_cell.length_c   1.000
_cell.angle_alpha   90.00
_cell.angle_beta   90.00
_cell.angle_gamma   90.00
#
_symmetry.space_group_name_H-M   'P 1'
#
loop_
_entity.id
_entity.type
_entity.pdbx_description
1 polymer ?
#
loop_
_entity_poly.entity_id
_entity_poly.type
_entity_poly.pdbx_seq_one_letter_code
_entity_poly.pdbx_strand_id
1 'polypeptide(L)'
;MAYLFCNLEAYSTYCKDYREYWKWVSERNEDRYKVNQHHGQNYDSKNMMHTIRLLQSCEQIFKTNSLNIRVENRDELLDIKAGNWSYEAVMKKAEDLIRSIEHYHSISALPDYPDLEKTTKLLIEIRENLYQ
;
A
#
# COMPACT_ATOMS: atom_id res chain seq x y z
N MET A 1 -35.85 -9.58 -41.52
CA MET A 1 -35.69 -8.56 -40.47
C MET A 1 -34.25 -8.62 -39.98
N ALA A 2 -33.48 -7.55 -40.16
CA ALA A 2 -32.13 -7.44 -39.59
C ALA A 2 -32.18 -6.49 -38.40
N TYR A 3 -31.60 -6.92 -37.28
CA TYR A 3 -31.55 -6.15 -36.03
C TYR A 3 -30.12 -5.66 -35.82
N LEU A 4 -29.93 -4.34 -35.72
CA LEU A 4 -28.67 -3.71 -35.38
C LEU A 4 -28.80 -3.12 -33.98
N PHE A 5 -27.98 -3.62 -33.05
CA PHE A 5 -27.87 -3.10 -31.69
C PHE A 5 -26.51 -2.43 -31.53
N CYS A 6 -26.51 -1.18 -31.08
CA CYS A 6 -25.30 -0.43 -30.78
C CYS A 6 -25.33 -0.03 -29.30
N ASN A 7 -24.37 -0.53 -28.53
CA ASN A 7 -24.21 -0.19 -27.12
C ASN A 7 -23.25 1.01 -26.99
N LEU A 8 -23.83 2.21 -26.95
CA LEU A 8 -23.08 3.46 -26.89
C LEU A 8 -22.29 3.63 -25.58
N GLU A 9 -22.82 3.12 -24.46
CA GLU A 9 -22.15 3.17 -23.15
C GLU A 9 -20.90 2.30 -23.13
N ALA A 10 -21.00 1.07 -23.63
CA ALA A 10 -19.85 0.17 -23.75
C ALA A 10 -18.75 0.77 -24.67
N TYR A 11 -19.16 1.44 -25.75
CA TYR A 11 -18.23 2.13 -26.64
C TYR A 11 -17.51 3.30 -25.93
N SER A 12 -18.25 4.11 -25.16
CA SER A 12 -17.66 5.23 -24.41
C SER A 12 -16.68 4.75 -23.35
N THR A 13 -17.04 3.71 -22.58
CA THR A 13 -16.16 3.06 -21.61
C THR A 13 -14.89 2.52 -22.28
N TYR A 14 -15.03 1.81 -23.40
CA TYR A 14 -13.88 1.32 -24.17
C TYR A 14 -12.94 2.44 -24.61
N CYS A 15 -13.47 3.56 -25.13
CA CYS A 15 -12.64 4.69 -25.54
C CYS A 15 -11.88 5.34 -24.36
N LYS A 16 -12.47 5.34 -23.17
CA LYS A 16 -11.83 5.82 -21.94
C LYS A 16 -10.72 4.87 -21.51
N ASP A 17 -11.03 3.58 -21.39
CA ASP A 17 -10.08 2.53 -20.97
C ASP A 17 -8.88 2.46 -21.93
N TYR A 18 -9.14 2.55 -23.24
CA TYR A 18 -8.09 2.59 -24.26
C TYR A 18 -7.17 3.79 -24.07
N ARG A 19 -7.72 4.98 -23.84
CA ARG A 19 -6.93 6.20 -23.61
C ARG A 19 -6.10 6.10 -22.33
N GLU A 20 -6.70 5.59 -21.27
CA GLU A 20 -6.02 5.39 -19.98
C GLU A 20 -4.89 4.36 -20.10
N TYR A 21 -5.12 3.27 -20.84
CA TYR A 21 -4.09 2.28 -21.13
C TYR A 21 -2.91 2.89 -21.89
N TRP A 22 -3.15 3.62 -22.97
CA TRP A 22 -2.04 4.22 -23.76
C TRP A 22 -1.33 5.34 -23.00
N LYS A 23 -2.06 6.10 -22.18
CA LYS A 23 -1.44 7.06 -21.26
C LYS A 23 -0.51 6.34 -20.29
N TRP A 24 -0.99 5.27 -19.65
CA TRP A 24 -0.15 4.43 -18.78
C TRP A 24 1.05 3.85 -19.53
N VAL A 25 0.89 3.36 -20.77
CA VAL A 25 2.00 2.86 -21.59
C VAL A 25 3.06 3.94 -21.82
N SER A 26 2.65 5.20 -22.04
CA SER A 26 3.58 6.32 -22.23
C SER A 26 4.26 6.79 -20.94
N GLU A 27 3.59 6.68 -19.80
CA GLU A 27 4.05 7.20 -18.50
C GLU A 27 4.71 6.13 -17.62
N ARG A 28 4.61 4.84 -17.99
CA ARG A 28 5.12 3.74 -17.16
C ARG A 28 6.64 3.75 -17.08
N ASN A 29 7.15 3.27 -15.95
CA ASN A 29 8.55 2.94 -15.79
C ASN A 29 8.84 1.57 -16.46
N GLU A 30 9.60 1.58 -17.55
CA GLU A 30 9.89 0.36 -18.33
C GLU A 30 10.65 -0.71 -17.56
N ASP A 31 11.62 -0.33 -16.73
CA ASP A 31 12.40 -1.28 -15.95
C ASP A 31 11.52 -2.02 -14.94
N ARG A 32 10.59 -1.29 -14.32
CA ARG A 32 9.58 -1.87 -13.43
C ARG A 32 8.61 -2.78 -14.15
N TYR A 33 8.21 -2.41 -15.36
CA TYR A 33 7.31 -3.24 -16.17
C TYR A 33 7.97 -4.54 -16.61
N LYS A 34 9.26 -4.51 -16.99
CA LYS A 34 10.04 -5.71 -17.31
C LYS A 34 10.12 -6.64 -16.10
N VAL A 35 10.42 -6.10 -14.93
CA VAL A 35 10.42 -6.83 -13.65
C VAL A 35 9.07 -7.52 -13.44
N ASN A 36 7.95 -6.78 -13.52
CA ASN A 36 6.58 -7.34 -13.44
C ASN A 36 6.29 -8.46 -14.44
N GLN A 37 6.74 -8.34 -15.69
CA GLN A 37 6.59 -9.40 -16.69
C GLN A 37 7.45 -10.63 -16.42
N HIS A 38 8.66 -10.46 -15.86
CA HIS A 38 9.59 -11.56 -15.60
C HIS A 38 9.12 -12.52 -14.51
N HIS A 39 8.44 -12.05 -13.46
CA HIS A 39 7.90 -12.92 -12.41
C HIS A 39 6.52 -13.53 -12.76
N GLY A 40 5.95 -13.22 -13.92
CA GLY A 40 4.68 -13.82 -14.41
C GLY A 40 3.43 -13.41 -13.61
N GLN A 41 3.59 -12.57 -12.59
CA GLN A 41 2.54 -12.05 -11.75
C GLN A 41 2.23 -10.62 -12.21
N ASN A 42 1.02 -10.37 -12.73
CA ASN A 42 0.58 -9.06 -13.25
C ASN A 42 0.28 -8.04 -12.14
N TYR A 43 1.11 -7.99 -11.09
CA TYR A 43 0.98 -7.02 -10.01
C TYR A 43 2.32 -6.38 -9.67
N ASP A 44 2.23 -5.28 -8.94
CA ASP A 44 3.36 -4.46 -8.57
C ASP A 44 4.01 -4.92 -7.26
N SER A 45 5.00 -5.80 -7.36
CA SER A 45 5.69 -6.42 -6.21
C SER A 45 6.28 -5.42 -5.22
N LYS A 46 6.85 -4.30 -5.72
CA LYS A 46 7.38 -3.23 -4.87
C LYS A 46 6.29 -2.54 -4.07
N ASN A 47 5.19 -2.16 -4.73
CA ASN A 47 4.07 -1.52 -4.05
C ASN A 47 3.48 -2.47 -3.00
N MET A 48 3.31 -3.74 -3.35
CA MET A 48 2.79 -4.72 -2.42
C MET A 48 3.68 -4.93 -1.20
N MET A 49 5.00 -4.99 -1.37
CA MET A 49 5.94 -5.01 -0.24
C MET A 49 5.74 -3.80 0.67
N HIS A 50 5.59 -2.59 0.10
CA HIS A 50 5.35 -1.40 0.90
C HIS A 50 4.02 -1.46 1.66
N THR A 51 2.95 -1.96 1.03
CA THR A 51 1.66 -2.17 1.67
C THR A 51 1.78 -3.11 2.86
N ILE A 52 2.38 -4.29 2.67
CA ILE A 52 2.57 -5.28 3.74
C ILE A 52 3.39 -4.69 4.89
N ARG A 53 4.48 -3.98 4.58
CA ARG A 53 5.31 -3.31 5.59
C ARG A 53 4.51 -2.32 6.43
N LEU A 54 3.69 -1.47 5.80
CA LEU A 54 2.87 -0.47 6.50
C LEU A 54 1.80 -1.12 7.39
N LEU A 55 1.15 -2.18 6.90
CA LEU A 55 0.18 -2.95 7.67
C LEU A 55 0.82 -3.61 8.89
N GLN A 56 1.99 -4.24 8.73
CA GLN A 56 2.75 -4.82 9.84
C GLN A 56 3.17 -3.77 10.88
N SER A 57 3.62 -2.59 10.44
CA SER A 57 3.93 -1.48 11.36
C SER A 57 2.68 -1.01 12.11
N CYS A 58 1.54 -0.90 11.43
CA CYS A 58 0.27 -0.51 12.06
C CYS A 58 -0.15 -1.53 13.14
N GLU A 59 -0.12 -2.83 12.80
CA GLU A 59 -0.39 -3.91 13.75
C GLU A 59 0.54 -3.83 14.97
N GLN A 60 1.84 -3.62 14.74
CA GLN A 60 2.85 -3.54 15.79
C GLN A 60 2.60 -2.36 16.74
N ILE A 61 2.21 -1.20 16.21
CA ILE A 61 1.88 -0.02 17.03
C ILE A 61 0.73 -0.35 18.00
N PHE A 62 -0.36 -0.95 17.50
CA PHE A 62 -1.48 -1.32 18.37
C PHE A 62 -1.13 -2.44 19.35
N LYS A 63 -0.26 -3.38 18.95
CA LYS A 63 0.19 -4.48 19.82
C LYS A 63 1.05 -4.03 20.99
N THR A 64 1.99 -3.11 20.76
CA THR A 64 3.04 -2.80 21.75
C THR A 64 2.98 -1.37 22.28
N ASN A 65 2.09 -0.53 21.75
CA ASN A 65 2.03 0.91 22.04
C ASN A 65 3.36 1.64 21.78
N SER A 66 4.17 1.15 20.84
CA SER A 66 5.45 1.75 20.47
C SER A 66 5.65 1.75 18.96
N LEU A 67 6.35 2.75 18.44
CA LEU A 67 6.71 2.82 17.02
C LEU A 67 8.10 2.24 16.78
N ASN A 68 8.18 1.05 16.17
CA ASN A 68 9.46 0.47 15.76
C ASN A 68 9.78 0.85 14.31
N ILE A 69 10.72 1.77 14.13
CA ILE A 69 11.13 2.26 12.79
C ILE A 69 11.85 1.17 11.98
N ARG A 70 12.63 0.32 12.67
CA ARG A 70 13.38 -0.77 12.04
C ARG A 70 12.53 -2.03 12.05
N VAL A 71 12.27 -2.56 10.86
CA VAL A 71 11.55 -3.82 10.66
C VAL A 71 12.49 -5.00 10.85
N GLU A 72 12.02 -6.02 11.56
CA GLU A 72 12.79 -7.24 11.81
C GLU A 72 12.64 -8.27 10.68
N ASN A 73 11.53 -8.21 9.93
CA ASN A 73 11.18 -9.15 8.87
C ASN A 73 11.69 -8.72 7.48
N ARG A 74 12.93 -8.22 7.41
CA ARG A 74 13.53 -7.71 6.16
C ARG A 74 13.48 -8.71 5.01
N ASP A 75 13.76 -9.98 5.30
CA ASP A 75 13.88 -11.01 4.27
C ASP A 75 12.52 -11.31 3.63
N GLU A 76 11.44 -11.37 4.42
CA GLU A 76 10.06 -11.48 3.90
C GLU A 76 9.73 -10.33 2.95
N LEU A 77 10.04 -9.09 3.35
CA LEU A 77 9.75 -7.91 2.53
C LEU A 77 10.53 -7.93 1.22
N LEU A 78 11.80 -8.34 1.24
CA LEU A 78 12.59 -8.48 0.03
C LEU A 78 12.11 -9.61 -0.88
N ASP A 79 11.62 -10.70 -0.29
CA ASP A 79 11.05 -11.83 -1.02
C ASP A 79 9.76 -11.44 -1.76
N ILE A 80 8.87 -10.69 -1.09
CA ILE A 80 7.69 -10.09 -1.72
C ILE A 80 8.11 -9.10 -2.83
N LYS A 81 9.10 -8.24 -2.57
CA LYS A 81 9.60 -7.26 -3.55
C LYS A 81 10.21 -7.94 -4.78
N ALA A 82 10.84 -9.10 -4.60
CA ALA A 82 11.40 -9.89 -5.70
C ALA A 82 10.32 -10.54 -6.58
N GLY A 83 9.05 -10.53 -6.16
CA GLY A 83 7.95 -11.15 -6.90
C GLY A 83 7.85 -12.66 -6.70
N ASN A 84 8.48 -13.19 -5.64
CA ASN A 84 8.45 -14.64 -5.34
C ASN A 84 7.12 -15.12 -4.75
N TRP A 85 6.26 -14.19 -4.35
CA TRP A 85 4.92 -14.48 -3.84
C TRP A 85 3.89 -14.41 -4.95
N SER A 86 2.85 -15.23 -4.90
CA SER A 86 1.71 -15.06 -5.80
C SER A 86 0.87 -13.85 -5.37
N TYR A 87 0.14 -13.26 -6.31
CA TYR A 87 -0.80 -12.18 -5.99
C TYR A 87 -1.76 -12.57 -4.86
N GLU A 88 -2.35 -13.76 -4.93
CA GLU A 88 -3.32 -14.27 -3.97
C GLU A 88 -2.69 -14.43 -2.58
N ALA A 89 -1.44 -14.90 -2.50
CA ALA A 89 -0.74 -15.06 -1.23
C ALA A 89 -0.48 -13.71 -0.55
N VAL A 90 -0.06 -12.70 -1.33
CA VAL A 90 0.16 -11.35 -0.82
C VAL A 90 -1.16 -10.70 -0.38
N MET A 91 -2.22 -10.84 -1.18
CA MET A 91 -3.54 -10.30 -0.84
C MET A 91 -4.10 -10.92 0.43
N LYS A 92 -4.02 -12.25 0.55
CA LYS A 92 -4.43 -12.96 1.77
C LYS A 92 -3.68 -12.45 3.00
N LYS A 93 -2.36 -12.25 2.89
CA LYS A 93 -1.55 -11.69 3.98
C LYS A 93 -2.02 -10.28 4.38
N ALA A 94 -2.35 -9.43 3.40
CA ALA A 94 -2.87 -8.09 3.68
C ALA A 94 -4.21 -8.15 4.40
N GLU A 95 -5.13 -9.02 3.98
CA GLU A 95 -6.43 -9.22 4.63
C GLU A 95 -6.31 -9.79 6.05
N ASP A 96 -5.37 -10.72 6.27
CA ASP A 96 -5.06 -11.24 7.60
C ASP A 96 -4.53 -10.12 8.53
N LEU A 97 -3.64 -9.26 8.00
CA LEU A 97 -3.11 -8.12 8.75
C LEU A 97 -4.20 -7.09 9.08
N ILE A 98 -5.10 -6.78 8.15
CA ILE A 98 -6.22 -5.86 8.40
C ILE A 98 -7.10 -6.38 9.53
N ARG A 99 -7.49 -7.66 9.50
CA ARG A 99 -8.27 -8.29 10.58
C ARG A 99 -7.54 -8.24 11.92
N SER A 100 -6.22 -8.45 11.91
CA SER A 100 -5.40 -8.32 13.12
C SER A 100 -5.40 -6.89 13.65
N ILE A 101 -5.21 -5.90 12.77
CA ILE A 101 -5.24 -4.47 13.11
C ILE A 101 -6.59 -4.11 13.74
N GLU A 102 -7.71 -4.51 13.14
CA GLU A 102 -9.05 -4.26 13.68
C GLU A 102 -9.22 -4.84 15.09
N HIS A 103 -8.73 -6.06 15.30
CA HIS A 103 -8.74 -6.68 16.62
C HIS A 103 -7.93 -5.88 17.65
N TYR A 104 -6.66 -5.57 17.36
CA TYR A 104 -5.82 -4.84 18.31
C TYR A 104 -6.26 -3.40 18.52
N HIS A 105 -6.80 -2.75 17.49
CA HIS A 105 -7.41 -1.43 17.61
C HIS A 105 -8.59 -1.46 18.60
N SER A 106 -9.45 -2.48 18.54
CA SER A 106 -10.63 -2.59 19.42
C SER A 106 -10.31 -2.72 20.91
N ILE A 107 -9.12 -3.20 21.25
CA ILE A 107 -8.63 -3.37 22.63
C ILE A 107 -7.51 -2.38 22.99
N SER A 108 -7.20 -1.45 22.09
CA SER A 108 -6.11 -0.50 22.26
C SER A 108 -6.43 0.53 23.34
N ALA A 109 -5.41 0.90 24.11
CA ALA A 109 -5.47 2.01 25.05
C ALA A 109 -5.01 3.35 24.42
N LEU A 110 -4.63 3.34 23.14
CA LEU A 110 -4.25 4.56 22.43
C LEU A 110 -5.46 5.50 22.31
N PRO A 111 -5.27 6.82 22.51
CA PRO A 111 -6.35 7.78 22.33
C PRO A 111 -6.71 7.93 20.85
N ASP A 112 -7.97 8.26 20.57
CA ASP A 112 -8.45 8.55 19.21
C ASP A 112 -7.72 9.74 18.58
N TYR A 113 -7.25 10.67 19.41
CA TYR A 113 -6.56 11.88 18.98
C TYR A 113 -5.29 12.13 19.81
N PRO A 114 -4.21 12.62 19.19
CA PRO A 114 -3.01 13.02 19.90
C PRO A 114 -3.27 14.26 20.76
N ASP A 115 -2.50 14.40 21.85
CA ASP A 115 -2.49 15.61 22.67
C ASP A 115 -1.82 16.76 21.90
N LEU A 116 -2.65 17.67 21.36
CA LEU A 116 -2.20 18.77 20.51
C LEU A 116 -1.30 19.77 21.26
N GLU A 117 -1.56 19.99 22.55
CA GLU A 117 -0.76 20.93 23.36
C GLU A 117 0.63 20.36 23.57
N LYS A 118 0.73 19.08 23.98
CA LYS A 118 2.02 18.38 24.10
C LYS A 118 2.76 18.31 22.78
N THR A 119 2.06 17.99 21.69
CA THR A 119 2.66 17.87 20.35
C THR A 119 3.24 19.21 19.89
N THR A 120 2.51 20.32 20.12
CA THR A 120 2.99 21.67 19.78
C THR A 120 4.23 22.05 20.60
N LYS A 121 4.22 21.79 21.91
CA LYS A 121 5.38 22.06 22.78
C LYS A 121 6.62 21.30 22.32
N LEU A 122 6.48 20.01 22.03
CA LEU A 122 7.56 19.16 21.52
C LEU A 122 8.10 19.68 20.17
N LEU A 123 7.21 20.12 19.26
CA LEU A 123 7.63 20.70 17.98
C LEU A 123 8.48 21.96 18.16
N ILE A 124 8.11 22.85 19.09
CA ILE A 124 8.88 24.06 19.40
C ILE A 124 10.26 23.67 19.92
N GLU A 125 10.33 22.76 20.89
CA GLU A 125 11.59 22.29 21.48
C GLU A 125 12.53 21.68 20.42
N ILE A 126 12.01 20.85 19.51
CA ILE A 126 12.80 20.28 18.42
C ILE A 126 13.36 21.39 17.52
N ARG A 127 12.56 22.41 17.20
CA ARG A 127 12.98 23.54 16.35
C ARG A 127 14.02 24.41 17.04
N GLU A 128 13.84 24.73 18.32
CA GLU A 128 14.80 25.50 19.10
C GLU A 128 16.17 24.82 19.14
N ASN A 129 16.20 23.50 19.35
CA ASN A 129 17.44 22.71 19.30
C ASN A 129 18.07 22.67 17.90
N LEU A 130 17.27 22.63 16.83
CA LEU A 130 17.77 22.56 15.45
C LEU A 130 18.39 23.90 14.98
N TYR A 131 17.86 25.03 15.47
CA TYR A 131 18.24 26.38 15.04
C TYR A 131 19.11 27.13 16.06
N GLN A 132 19.67 26.44 17.06
CA GLN A 132 20.84 26.92 17.81
C GLN A 132 22.07 26.99 16.91
#